data_AF-A0A0R2SCI7-F1
#
_entry.id   AF-A0A0R2SCI7-F1
#
_cell.length_a   1.000
_cell.length_b   1.000
_cell.length_c   1.000
_cell.angle_alpha   90.00
_cell.angle_beta   90.00
_cell.angle_gamma   90.00
#
_symmetry.space_group_name_H-M   'P 1'
#
loop_
_entity.id
_entity.type
_entity.pdbx_description
1 polymer ?
#
loop_
_entity_poly.entity_id
_entity_poly.type
_entity_poly.pdbx_seq_one_letter_code
_entity_poly.pdbx_strand_id
1 'polypeptide(L)'
;VAAGQGATGSIHYQDKPLGTAHAVLCAAEHLEGPVVVAFADTLFRADFKLDASADGVIWVNRVEDPRAFGVVQLGEDGRIVEFVEKPQEFVSDLAIIGIYYFKDGARLRRELQHLIDHDIKGGGEYQLTHALENMKNDGLRFVPGTVDAWMDCGNKDVTVETNGRILEFVQHEEQLVSPQAKLVNATVVPPCFIGPGAKIVNSTVGPHVSIGARSTVTDSTLTDCIVGEDSHLTRITLRNSMIGRHAVLDGQFVSLSLGDYSRLEGE
;
A
#
# COMPACT_ATOMS: atom_id res chain seq x y z
N VAL A 1 14.46 10.64 -7.60
CA VAL A 1 13.63 10.43 -8.82
C VAL A 1 12.65 11.58 -9.03
N ALA A 2 11.69 11.82 -8.12
CA ALA A 2 10.67 12.89 -8.28
C ALA A 2 11.24 14.31 -8.46
N ALA A 3 12.17 14.74 -7.59
CA ALA A 3 12.83 16.05 -7.74
C ALA A 3 13.59 16.21 -9.06
N GLY A 4 14.11 15.10 -9.62
CA GLY A 4 14.78 15.08 -10.93
C GLY A 4 13.81 15.26 -12.11
N GLN A 5 12.50 15.11 -11.88
CA GLN A 5 11.43 15.38 -12.84
C GLN A 5 10.76 16.74 -12.61
N GLY A 6 11.33 17.59 -11.74
CA GLY A 6 10.76 18.90 -11.41
C GLY A 6 9.57 18.86 -10.45
N ALA A 7 9.26 17.71 -9.85
CA ALA A 7 8.21 17.61 -8.85
C ALA A 7 8.63 18.26 -7.52
N THR A 8 7.70 18.95 -6.87
CA THR A 8 7.86 19.50 -5.52
C THR A 8 6.98 18.72 -4.55
N GLY A 9 7.48 18.49 -3.33
CA GLY A 9 6.75 17.80 -2.28
C GLY A 9 6.28 18.77 -1.20
N SER A 10 5.08 18.55 -0.69
CA SER A 10 4.50 19.26 0.46
C SER A 10 3.86 18.25 1.42
N ILE A 11 3.72 18.62 2.69
CA ILE A 11 3.10 17.80 3.73
C ILE A 11 1.88 18.56 4.25
N HIS A 12 0.76 17.86 4.31
CA HIS A 12 -0.53 18.37 4.77
C HIS A 12 -1.03 17.49 5.89
N TYR A 13 -1.60 18.10 6.93
CA TYR A 13 -1.96 17.41 8.16
C TYR A 13 -3.46 17.22 8.25
N GLN A 14 -3.87 15.98 8.50
CA GLN A 14 -5.21 15.65 8.96
C GLN A 14 -5.16 15.42 10.47
N ASP A 15 -5.54 16.43 11.26
CA ASP A 15 -5.46 16.36 12.73
C ASP A 15 -6.48 15.40 13.36
N LYS A 16 -7.58 15.12 12.65
CA LYS A 16 -8.64 14.22 13.07
C LYS A 16 -8.98 13.25 11.94
N PRO A 17 -9.16 11.94 12.22
CA PRO A 17 -9.51 10.95 11.21
C PRO A 17 -10.97 11.11 10.78
N LEU A 18 -11.25 12.11 9.96
CA LEU A 18 -12.60 12.45 9.50
C LEU A 18 -12.95 11.79 8.16
N GLY A 19 -12.13 10.86 7.66
CA GLY A 19 -12.34 10.14 6.42
C GLY A 19 -11.45 10.58 5.26
N THR A 20 -11.53 9.82 4.16
CA THR A 20 -10.67 9.93 2.98
C THR A 20 -10.91 11.23 2.20
N ALA A 21 -12.15 11.70 2.09
CA ALA A 21 -12.47 12.98 1.45
C ALA A 21 -11.80 14.15 2.18
N HIS A 22 -11.89 14.16 3.51
CA HIS A 22 -11.25 15.17 4.35
C HIS A 22 -9.72 15.11 4.24
N ALA A 23 -9.13 13.90 4.21
CA ALA A 23 -7.69 13.72 4.05
C ALA A 23 -7.17 14.35 2.76
N VAL A 24 -7.86 14.10 1.63
CA VAL A 24 -7.50 14.70 0.32
C VAL A 24 -7.70 16.23 0.35
N LEU A 25 -8.77 16.71 0.98
CA LEU A 25 -9.05 18.14 1.10
C LEU A 25 -8.00 18.89 1.95
N CYS A 26 -7.28 18.22 2.86
CA CYS A 26 -6.18 18.86 3.59
C CYS A 26 -5.10 19.44 2.65
N ALA A 27 -4.98 18.91 1.43
CA ALA A 27 -4.09 19.39 0.38
C ALA A 27 -4.81 20.25 -0.69
N ALA A 28 -5.92 20.92 -0.34
CA ALA A 28 -6.81 21.65 -1.26
C ALA A 28 -6.10 22.62 -2.22
N GLU A 29 -5.02 23.27 -1.79
CA GLU A 29 -4.27 24.22 -2.62
C GLU A 29 -3.58 23.57 -3.82
N HIS A 30 -3.39 22.24 -3.81
CA HIS A 30 -2.80 21.48 -4.90
C HIS A 30 -3.82 20.76 -5.79
N LEU A 31 -5.12 20.86 -5.45
CA LEU A 31 -6.20 20.25 -6.22
C LEU A 31 -6.58 21.17 -7.40
N GLU A 32 -5.71 21.26 -8.40
CA GLU A 32 -5.90 22.06 -9.61
C GLU A 32 -5.41 21.30 -10.85
N GLY A 33 -6.07 21.50 -12.01
CA GLY A 33 -5.75 20.78 -13.24
C GLY A 33 -5.92 19.26 -13.10
N PRO A 34 -5.22 18.43 -13.89
CA PRO A 34 -5.25 16.99 -13.72
C PRO A 34 -4.58 16.54 -12.42
N VAL A 35 -5.28 15.70 -11.65
CA VAL A 35 -4.84 15.23 -10.32
C VAL A 35 -4.90 13.71 -10.25
N VAL A 36 -3.87 13.10 -9.66
CA VAL A 36 -3.89 11.71 -9.23
C VAL A 36 -3.92 11.66 -7.72
N VAL A 37 -4.85 10.90 -7.16
CA VAL A 37 -4.91 10.57 -5.74
C VAL A 37 -4.56 9.10 -5.60
N ALA A 38 -3.61 8.76 -4.74
CA ALA A 38 -3.21 7.39 -4.45
C ALA A 38 -3.04 7.21 -2.94
N PHE A 39 -3.60 6.15 -2.38
CA PHE A 39 -3.41 5.80 -0.97
C PHE A 39 -2.01 5.21 -0.75
N ALA A 40 -1.37 5.61 0.35
CA ALA A 40 0.05 5.33 0.59
C ALA A 40 0.34 3.87 0.98
N ASP A 41 -0.69 3.13 1.36
CA ASP A 41 -0.69 1.73 1.78
C ASP A 41 -1.03 0.75 0.63
N THR A 42 -1.30 1.25 -0.58
CA THR A 42 -1.59 0.40 -1.74
C THR A 42 -0.35 0.16 -2.61
N LEU A 43 -0.01 -1.11 -2.83
CA LEU A 43 0.89 -1.55 -3.89
C LEU A 43 0.09 -2.14 -5.05
N PHE A 44 0.47 -1.79 -6.26
CA PHE A 44 -0.27 -2.21 -7.45
C PHE A 44 0.62 -2.26 -8.69
N ARG A 45 0.22 -3.09 -9.66
CA ARG A 45 0.78 -3.13 -11.00
C ARG A 45 -0.35 -2.85 -11.99
N ALA A 46 -0.22 -1.79 -12.77
CA ALA A 46 -1.20 -1.38 -13.78
C ALA A 46 -0.52 -0.81 -15.01
N ASP A 47 -1.22 -0.92 -16.15
CA ASP A 47 -1.00 -0.08 -17.31
C ASP A 47 -1.82 1.23 -17.14
N PHE A 48 -1.13 2.37 -17.03
CA PHE A 48 -1.75 3.69 -16.84
C PHE A 48 -2.23 4.30 -18.17
N LYS A 49 -3.02 3.55 -18.93
CA LYS A 49 -3.69 4.10 -20.12
C LYS A 49 -4.89 4.93 -19.69
N LEU A 50 -4.72 6.25 -19.71
CA LEU A 50 -5.79 7.20 -19.45
C LEU A 50 -6.65 7.40 -20.69
N ASP A 51 -7.96 7.17 -20.56
CA ASP A 51 -8.95 7.60 -21.55
C ASP A 51 -9.10 9.13 -21.48
N ALA A 52 -8.56 9.85 -22.46
CA ALA A 52 -8.62 11.32 -22.51
C ALA A 52 -10.05 11.89 -22.60
N SER A 53 -11.03 11.04 -22.96
CA SER A 53 -12.45 11.39 -23.00
C SER A 53 -13.17 11.25 -21.65
N ALA A 54 -12.55 10.61 -20.66
CA ALA A 54 -13.09 10.49 -19.31
C ALA A 54 -12.75 11.72 -18.45
N ASP A 55 -13.66 12.07 -17.54
CA ASP A 55 -13.46 13.11 -16.53
C ASP A 55 -12.71 12.55 -15.31
N GLY A 56 -12.83 11.24 -15.06
CA GLY A 56 -12.01 10.53 -14.10
C GLY A 56 -11.84 9.05 -14.41
N VAL A 57 -10.75 8.48 -13.91
CA VAL A 57 -10.45 7.04 -13.97
C VAL A 57 -10.32 6.53 -12.55
N ILE A 58 -11.04 5.46 -12.23
CA ILE A 58 -11.04 4.86 -10.89
C ILE A 58 -10.51 3.45 -11.04
N TRP A 59 -9.35 3.17 -10.44
CA TRP A 59 -8.81 1.81 -10.52
C TRP A 59 -9.58 0.89 -9.61
N VAL A 60 -9.93 -0.26 -10.17
CA VAL A 60 -10.70 -1.28 -9.48
C VAL A 60 -10.06 -2.65 -9.66
N ASN A 61 -10.34 -3.51 -8.68
CA ASN A 61 -9.97 -4.92 -8.74
C ASN A 61 -11.16 -5.76 -8.30
N ARG A 62 -11.29 -6.97 -8.87
CA ARG A 62 -12.34 -7.90 -8.50
C ARG A 62 -11.99 -8.59 -7.18
N VAL A 63 -12.90 -8.59 -6.21
CA VAL A 63 -12.71 -9.19 -4.88
C VAL A 63 -13.83 -10.16 -4.54
N GLU A 64 -13.54 -11.18 -3.73
CA GLU A 64 -14.56 -12.14 -3.30
C GLU A 64 -15.57 -11.54 -2.31
N ASP A 65 -15.10 -10.68 -1.40
CA ASP A 65 -15.92 -9.99 -0.41
C ASP A 65 -15.76 -8.46 -0.51
N PRO A 66 -16.74 -7.75 -1.10
CA PRO A 66 -16.66 -6.31 -1.31
C PRO A 66 -17.04 -5.45 -0.09
N ARG A 67 -17.53 -6.04 1.02
CA ARG A 67 -18.18 -5.28 2.11
C ARG A 67 -17.25 -4.31 2.83
N ALA A 68 -15.94 -4.54 2.77
CA ALA A 68 -14.94 -3.68 3.37
C ALA A 68 -14.55 -2.47 2.51
N PHE A 69 -14.99 -2.43 1.25
CA PHE A 69 -14.50 -1.48 0.24
C PHE A 69 -15.61 -0.60 -0.33
N GLY A 70 -15.22 0.54 -0.91
CA GLY A 70 -16.05 1.21 -1.90
C GLY A 70 -16.09 0.37 -3.17
N VAL A 71 -17.26 0.20 -3.78
CA VAL A 71 -17.44 -0.56 -5.03
C VAL A 71 -18.03 0.32 -6.13
N VAL A 72 -17.81 -0.12 -7.36
CA VAL A 72 -18.39 0.52 -8.55
C VAL A 72 -19.32 -0.44 -9.29
N GLN A 73 -20.45 0.08 -9.77
CA GLN A 73 -21.27 -0.59 -10.76
C GLN A 73 -20.97 -0.02 -12.14
N LEU A 74 -20.82 -0.90 -13.13
CA LEU A 74 -20.60 -0.51 -14.53
C LEU A 74 -21.91 -0.59 -15.32
N GLY A 75 -22.15 0.41 -16.17
CA GLY A 75 -23.22 0.38 -17.17
C GLY A 75 -22.83 -0.42 -18.40
N GLU A 76 -23.78 -0.57 -19.33
CA GLU A 76 -23.57 -1.33 -20.58
C GLU A 76 -22.45 -0.75 -21.47
N ASP A 77 -22.19 0.56 -21.38
CA ASP A 77 -21.16 1.26 -22.15
C ASP A 77 -19.78 1.26 -21.46
N GLY A 78 -19.64 0.51 -20.36
CA GLY A 78 -18.39 0.37 -19.60
C GLY A 78 -18.05 1.55 -18.69
N ARG A 79 -18.94 2.54 -18.56
CA ARG A 79 -18.78 3.65 -17.62
C ARG A 79 -19.25 3.25 -16.22
N ILE A 80 -18.72 3.94 -15.21
CA ILE A 80 -19.20 3.78 -13.83
C ILE A 80 -20.52 4.54 -13.69
N VAL A 81 -21.57 3.82 -13.29
CA VAL A 81 -22.93 4.35 -13.12
C VAL A 81 -23.34 4.50 -11.66
N GLU A 82 -22.58 3.89 -10.74
CA GLU A 82 -22.85 3.94 -9.30
C GLU A 82 -21.55 3.77 -8.50
N PHE A 83 -21.38 4.57 -7.46
CA PHE A 83 -20.35 4.42 -6.43
C PHE A 83 -21.02 4.13 -5.08
N VAL A 84 -20.65 3.01 -4.44
CA VAL A 84 -21.25 2.62 -3.15
C VAL A 84 -20.16 2.34 -2.14
N GLU A 85 -20.17 3.06 -1.02
CA GLU A 85 -19.23 2.86 0.08
C GLU A 85 -19.68 1.70 0.98
N LYS A 86 -18.82 0.69 1.18
CA LYS A 86 -18.99 -0.42 2.14
C LYS A 86 -20.42 -0.98 2.12
N PRO A 87 -20.84 -1.53 0.96
CA PRO A 87 -22.23 -1.89 0.74
C PRO A 87 -22.65 -3.02 1.70
N GLN A 88 -23.85 -2.89 2.28
CA GLN A 88 -24.42 -3.91 3.18
C GLN A 88 -25.05 -5.07 2.41
N GLU A 89 -25.53 -4.80 1.20
CA GLU A 89 -26.04 -5.79 0.24
C GLU A 89 -25.11 -5.83 -0.98
N PHE A 90 -25.08 -6.95 -1.71
CA PHE A 90 -24.20 -7.07 -2.86
C PHE A 90 -24.62 -6.11 -4.00
N VAL A 91 -23.72 -5.21 -4.38
CA VAL A 91 -23.88 -4.31 -5.54
C VAL A 91 -22.98 -4.72 -6.69
N SER A 92 -21.71 -4.96 -6.39
CA SER A 92 -20.66 -5.31 -7.35
C SER A 92 -19.47 -5.92 -6.62
N ASP A 93 -18.68 -6.75 -7.32
CA ASP A 93 -17.42 -7.29 -6.84
C ASP A 93 -16.20 -6.45 -7.28
N LEU A 94 -16.42 -5.34 -7.98
CA LEU A 94 -15.38 -4.40 -8.39
C LEU A 94 -15.09 -3.39 -7.28
N ALA A 95 -14.09 -3.69 -6.45
CA ALA A 95 -13.64 -2.83 -5.37
C ALA A 95 -12.68 -1.74 -5.86
N ILE A 96 -12.85 -0.54 -5.34
CA ILE A 96 -11.96 0.60 -5.53
C ILE A 96 -10.68 0.38 -4.73
N ILE A 97 -9.52 0.44 -5.39
CA ILE A 97 -8.24 0.08 -4.77
C ILE A 97 -7.44 1.28 -4.22
N GLY A 98 -8.06 2.47 -4.16
CA GLY A 98 -7.41 3.66 -3.61
C GLY A 98 -6.54 4.43 -4.60
N ILE A 99 -6.77 4.30 -5.91
CA ILE A 99 -6.08 5.08 -6.95
C ILE A 99 -7.11 5.71 -7.87
N TYR A 100 -6.97 7.01 -8.07
CA TYR A 100 -7.94 7.84 -8.75
C TYR A 100 -7.21 8.82 -9.65
N TYR A 101 -7.72 9.03 -10.84
CA TYR A 101 -7.35 10.14 -11.70
C TYR A 101 -8.56 11.04 -11.90
N PHE A 102 -8.33 12.35 -11.82
CA PHE A 102 -9.31 13.40 -12.06
C PHE A 102 -8.75 14.36 -13.10
N LYS A 103 -9.54 14.68 -14.12
CA LYS A 103 -9.16 15.66 -15.14
C LYS A 103 -9.21 17.11 -14.62
N ASP A 104 -10.11 17.38 -13.68
CA ASP A 104 -10.31 18.69 -13.04
C ASP A 104 -10.26 18.56 -11.51
N GLY A 105 -9.09 18.78 -10.93
CA GLY A 105 -8.85 18.82 -9.49
C GLY A 105 -9.59 19.95 -8.79
N ALA A 106 -9.83 21.07 -9.47
CA ALA A 106 -10.60 22.16 -8.86
C ALA A 106 -12.08 21.78 -8.71
N ARG A 107 -12.61 20.95 -9.61
CA ARG A 107 -13.92 20.31 -9.43
C ARG A 107 -13.90 19.40 -8.21
N LEU A 108 -12.94 18.48 -8.12
CA LEU A 108 -12.79 17.61 -6.95
C LEU A 108 -12.76 18.42 -5.64
N ARG A 109 -11.93 19.47 -5.57
CA ARG A 109 -11.83 20.36 -4.41
C ARG A 109 -13.18 20.92 -3.98
N ARG A 110 -13.99 21.42 -4.93
CA ARG A 110 -15.32 21.98 -4.63
C ARG A 110 -16.25 20.92 -4.05
N GLU A 111 -16.20 19.70 -4.58
CA GLU A 111 -17.04 18.59 -4.11
C GLU A 111 -16.63 18.11 -2.73
N LEU A 112 -15.33 17.98 -2.49
CA LEU A 112 -14.81 17.65 -1.17
C LEU A 112 -15.23 18.70 -0.14
N GLN A 113 -15.09 19.98 -0.45
CA GLN A 113 -15.54 21.07 0.42
C GLN A 113 -17.07 21.03 0.65
N HIS A 114 -17.85 20.73 -0.38
CA HIS A 114 -19.30 20.58 -0.28
C HIS A 114 -19.71 19.51 0.75
N LEU A 115 -19.02 18.35 0.76
CA LEU A 115 -19.28 17.30 1.76
C LEU A 115 -19.06 17.80 3.18
N ILE A 116 -18.00 18.59 3.41
CA ILE A 116 -17.69 19.16 4.74
C ILE A 116 -18.73 20.20 5.13
N ASP A 117 -19.05 21.14 4.24
CA ASP A 117 -19.95 22.25 4.51
C ASP A 117 -21.38 21.80 4.82
N HIS A 118 -21.80 20.65 4.27
CA HIS A 118 -23.14 20.09 4.42
C HIS A 118 -23.20 18.85 5.32
N ASP A 119 -22.09 18.52 5.99
CA ASP A 119 -21.96 17.35 6.87
C ASP A 119 -22.38 16.00 6.24
N ILE A 120 -22.05 15.79 4.97
CA ILE A 120 -22.42 14.57 4.22
C ILE A 120 -21.40 13.46 4.53
N LYS A 121 -21.84 12.45 5.29
CA LYS A 121 -20.99 11.35 5.77
C LYS A 121 -21.56 9.98 5.41
N GLY A 122 -20.67 9.02 5.19
CA GLY A 122 -20.97 7.59 5.11
C GLY A 122 -20.23 6.82 6.19
N GLY A 123 -20.94 6.01 6.97
CA GLY A 123 -20.33 5.26 8.07
C GLY A 123 -19.70 6.14 9.16
N GLY A 124 -20.13 7.40 9.29
CA GLY A 124 -19.60 8.36 10.27
C GLY A 124 -18.44 9.24 9.80
N GLU A 125 -17.96 9.05 8.57
CA GLU A 125 -16.80 9.75 7.99
C GLU A 125 -17.12 10.41 6.66
N TYR A 126 -16.34 11.43 6.27
CA TYR A 126 -16.37 12.01 4.92
C TYR A 126 -15.62 11.10 3.96
N GLN A 127 -16.36 10.35 3.14
CA GLN A 127 -15.79 9.37 2.23
C GLN A 127 -15.67 9.92 0.82
N LEU A 128 -14.51 9.70 0.19
CA LEU A 128 -14.25 10.11 -1.19
C LEU A 128 -15.29 9.55 -2.17
N THR A 129 -15.81 8.36 -1.89
CA THR A 129 -16.87 7.67 -2.65
C THR A 129 -18.15 8.51 -2.78
N HIS A 130 -18.50 9.34 -1.77
CA HIS A 130 -19.65 10.25 -1.87
C HIS A 130 -19.37 11.43 -2.80
N ALA A 131 -18.13 11.95 -2.82
CA ALA A 131 -17.74 12.98 -3.77
C ALA A 131 -17.79 12.44 -5.20
N LEU A 132 -17.33 11.21 -5.43
CA LEU A 132 -17.42 10.52 -6.72
C LEU A 132 -18.87 10.34 -7.18
N GLU A 133 -19.75 9.89 -6.27
CA GLU A 133 -21.18 9.73 -6.56
C GLU A 133 -21.84 11.06 -6.94
N ASN A 134 -21.58 12.13 -6.18
CA ASN A 134 -22.08 13.48 -6.49
C ASN A 134 -21.57 13.98 -7.84
N MET A 135 -20.26 13.87 -8.10
CA MET A 135 -19.64 14.26 -9.36
C MET A 135 -20.27 13.55 -10.56
N LYS A 136 -20.49 12.23 -10.43
CA LYS A 136 -21.17 11.43 -11.45
C LYS A 136 -22.60 11.92 -11.66
N ASN A 137 -23.36 12.15 -10.58
CA ASN A 137 -24.74 12.63 -10.67
C ASN A 137 -24.84 14.02 -11.33
N ASP A 138 -23.78 14.81 -11.25
CA ASP A 138 -23.60 16.08 -11.96
C ASP A 138 -23.13 15.93 -13.42
N GLY A 139 -23.10 14.70 -13.94
CA GLY A 139 -22.86 14.39 -15.33
C GLY A 139 -21.41 14.08 -15.71
N LEU A 140 -20.50 13.98 -14.74
CA LEU A 140 -19.10 13.60 -15.03
C LEU A 140 -19.01 12.13 -15.43
N ARG A 141 -18.19 11.86 -16.44
CA ARG A 141 -17.92 10.51 -16.94
C ARG A 141 -16.74 9.89 -16.21
N PHE A 142 -17.02 8.88 -15.41
CA PHE A 142 -16.01 8.01 -14.80
C PHE A 142 -15.90 6.67 -15.54
N VAL A 143 -14.68 6.16 -15.68
CA VAL A 143 -14.40 4.83 -16.25
C VAL A 143 -13.50 4.02 -15.31
N PRO A 144 -13.61 2.69 -15.31
CA PRO A 144 -12.73 1.85 -14.51
C PRO A 144 -11.33 1.76 -15.14
N GLY A 145 -10.30 1.91 -14.32
CA GLY A 145 -8.96 1.41 -14.61
C GLY A 145 -8.80 0.01 -14.05
N THR A 146 -8.03 -0.85 -14.71
CA THR A 146 -7.73 -2.21 -14.21
C THR A 146 -6.28 -2.32 -13.78
N VAL A 147 -6.05 -3.15 -12.77
CA VAL A 147 -4.73 -3.56 -12.30
C VAL A 147 -4.49 -5.03 -12.61
N ASP A 148 -3.25 -5.39 -12.90
CA ASP A 148 -2.80 -6.78 -13.00
C ASP A 148 -2.59 -7.39 -11.61
N ALA A 149 -2.19 -6.56 -10.65
CA ALA A 149 -2.02 -6.95 -9.26
C ALA A 149 -2.36 -5.78 -8.34
N TRP A 150 -3.04 -6.09 -7.24
CA TRP A 150 -3.29 -5.20 -6.12
C TRP A 150 -2.96 -5.91 -4.80
N MET A 151 -2.29 -5.18 -3.92
CA MET A 151 -1.79 -5.63 -2.63
C MET A 151 -1.98 -4.49 -1.62
N ASP A 152 -2.81 -4.72 -0.61
CA ASP A 152 -3.15 -3.75 0.44
C ASP A 152 -2.27 -3.98 1.68
N CYS A 153 -1.42 -3.02 2.03
CA CYS A 153 -0.52 -3.14 3.18
C CYS A 153 -1.13 -2.62 4.49
N GLY A 154 -2.46 -2.61 4.64
CA GLY A 154 -3.16 -2.07 5.81
C GLY A 154 -2.93 -2.78 7.15
N ASN A 155 -2.34 -3.99 7.18
CA ASN A 155 -1.94 -4.66 8.42
C ASN A 155 -0.72 -5.58 8.25
N LYS A 156 -0.10 -5.96 9.39
CA LYS A 156 1.13 -6.77 9.45
C LYS A 156 1.07 -8.04 8.57
N ASP A 157 0.01 -8.82 8.67
CA ASP A 157 -0.09 -10.11 7.98
C ASP A 157 -0.11 -9.88 6.46
N VAL A 158 -0.94 -8.93 6.00
CA VAL A 158 -1.05 -8.63 4.57
C VAL A 158 0.22 -7.92 4.05
N THR A 159 0.90 -7.11 4.85
CA THR A 159 2.21 -6.54 4.46
C THR A 159 3.26 -7.63 4.26
N VAL A 160 3.32 -8.63 5.14
CA VAL A 160 4.27 -9.76 5.00
C VAL A 160 3.94 -10.62 3.77
N GLU A 161 2.66 -10.91 3.56
CA GLU A 161 2.20 -11.62 2.36
C GLU A 161 2.59 -10.85 1.09
N THR A 162 2.34 -9.54 1.09
CA THR A 162 2.67 -8.62 -0.01
C THR A 162 4.17 -8.63 -0.31
N ASN A 163 5.02 -8.64 0.73
CA ASN A 163 6.46 -8.79 0.54
C ASN A 163 6.81 -10.08 -0.19
N GLY A 164 6.20 -11.22 0.21
CA GLY A 164 6.38 -12.49 -0.50
C GLY A 164 6.00 -12.40 -1.97
N ARG A 165 4.83 -11.85 -2.27
CA ARG A 165 4.34 -11.68 -3.66
C ARG A 165 5.26 -10.78 -4.49
N ILE A 166 5.74 -9.67 -3.93
CA ILE A 166 6.71 -8.79 -4.61
C ILE A 166 7.99 -9.56 -4.93
N LEU A 167 8.55 -10.29 -3.95
CA LEU A 167 9.73 -11.11 -4.17
C LEU A 167 9.50 -12.14 -5.27
N GLU A 168 8.33 -12.79 -5.30
CA GLU A 168 7.97 -13.73 -6.37
C GLU A 168 7.91 -13.07 -7.74
N PHE A 169 7.38 -11.85 -7.84
CA PHE A 169 7.31 -11.12 -9.11
C PHE A 169 8.68 -10.73 -9.63
N VAL A 170 9.58 -10.27 -8.76
CA VAL A 170 10.87 -9.72 -9.19
C VAL A 170 12.02 -10.72 -9.15
N GLN A 171 11.84 -11.94 -8.63
CA GLN A 171 12.93 -12.92 -8.47
C GLN A 171 13.65 -13.31 -9.77
N HIS A 172 13.02 -13.12 -10.92
CA HIS A 172 13.60 -13.39 -12.23
C HIS A 172 14.00 -12.11 -13.00
N GLU A 173 13.70 -10.93 -12.45
CA GLU A 173 13.92 -9.62 -13.08
C GLU A 173 15.00 -8.80 -12.36
N GLU A 174 15.15 -9.00 -11.05
CA GLU A 174 16.03 -8.20 -10.20
C GLU A 174 17.08 -9.04 -9.45
N GLN A 175 18.19 -8.39 -9.11
CA GLN A 175 19.19 -8.98 -8.23
C GLN A 175 18.75 -8.85 -6.77
N LEU A 176 18.07 -9.89 -6.27
CA LEU A 176 17.53 -9.90 -4.91
C LEU A 176 18.59 -10.02 -3.80
N VAL A 177 19.72 -10.66 -4.08
CA VAL A 177 20.83 -10.80 -3.11
C VAL A 177 21.99 -9.91 -3.53
N SER A 178 22.26 -8.88 -2.72
CA SER A 178 23.35 -7.94 -2.97
C SER A 178 24.71 -8.65 -2.99
N PRO A 179 25.63 -8.32 -3.92
CA PRO A 179 27.01 -8.83 -3.88
C PRO A 179 27.79 -8.40 -2.64
N GLN A 180 27.32 -7.36 -1.95
CA GLN A 180 27.93 -6.85 -0.72
C GLN A 180 27.43 -7.58 0.53
N ALA A 181 26.43 -8.46 0.39
CA ALA A 181 25.96 -9.29 1.48
C ALA A 181 27.02 -10.34 1.85
N LYS A 182 27.15 -10.64 3.14
CA LYS A 182 28.09 -11.62 3.68
C LYS A 182 27.34 -12.81 4.23
N LEU A 183 27.45 -13.95 3.56
CA LEU A 183 26.83 -15.21 3.98
C LEU A 183 27.92 -16.14 4.53
N VAL A 184 27.81 -16.53 5.80
CA VAL A 184 28.80 -17.39 6.49
C VAL A 184 28.06 -18.55 7.13
N ASN A 185 28.24 -19.77 6.62
CA ASN A 185 27.47 -20.94 7.09
C ASN A 185 25.95 -20.66 7.10
N ALA A 186 25.44 -20.10 5.99
CA ALA A 186 24.06 -19.67 5.88
C ALA A 186 23.33 -20.38 4.74
N THR A 187 22.05 -20.65 4.92
CA THR A 187 21.16 -21.19 3.89
C THR A 187 20.12 -20.14 3.53
N VAL A 188 20.03 -19.79 2.24
CA VAL A 188 19.01 -18.89 1.70
C VAL A 188 18.03 -19.71 0.88
N VAL A 189 16.76 -19.72 1.27
CA VAL A 189 15.66 -20.39 0.56
C VAL A 189 14.93 -19.33 -0.27
N PRO A 190 15.04 -19.35 -1.61
CA PRO A 190 14.41 -18.33 -2.45
C PRO A 190 12.87 -18.35 -2.41
N PRO A 191 12.21 -17.23 -2.75
CA PRO A 191 12.83 -15.94 -3.01
C PRO A 191 13.10 -15.18 -1.71
N CYS A 192 14.24 -14.48 -1.64
CA CYS A 192 14.64 -13.65 -0.51
C CYS A 192 15.37 -12.40 -1.01
N PHE A 193 15.06 -11.24 -0.44
CA PHE A 193 15.85 -10.03 -0.63
C PHE A 193 16.89 -9.89 0.49
N ILE A 194 18.15 -9.65 0.14
CA ILE A 194 19.24 -9.42 1.09
C ILE A 194 20.00 -8.16 0.66
N GLY A 195 19.82 -7.09 1.43
CA GLY A 195 20.35 -5.77 1.16
C GLY A 195 21.88 -5.66 1.27
N PRO A 196 22.45 -4.56 0.75
CA PRO A 196 23.89 -4.34 0.76
C PRO A 196 24.47 -4.27 2.18
N GLY A 197 25.59 -4.96 2.38
CA GLY A 197 26.28 -5.02 3.68
C GLY A 197 25.58 -5.87 4.74
N ALA A 198 24.43 -6.47 4.43
CA ALA A 198 23.77 -7.40 5.34
C ALA A 198 24.66 -8.63 5.60
N LYS A 199 24.60 -9.17 6.82
CA LYS A 199 25.43 -10.31 7.24
C LYS A 199 24.55 -11.42 7.81
N ILE A 200 24.63 -12.62 7.22
CA ILE A 200 23.89 -13.80 7.68
C ILE A 200 24.90 -14.85 8.11
N VAL A 201 24.85 -15.26 9.37
CA VAL A 201 25.83 -16.16 10.00
C VAL A 201 25.11 -17.31 10.67
N ASN A 202 25.49 -18.57 10.37
CA ASN A 202 24.91 -19.76 11.01
C ASN A 202 23.37 -19.77 11.00
N SER A 203 22.76 -19.33 9.90
CA SER A 203 21.31 -19.04 9.88
C SER A 203 20.66 -19.53 8.59
N THR A 204 19.35 -19.83 8.68
CA THR A 204 18.50 -20.12 7.53
C THR A 204 17.51 -19.00 7.33
N VAL A 205 17.44 -18.45 6.11
CA VAL A 205 16.48 -17.39 5.78
C VAL A 205 15.67 -17.78 4.55
N GLY A 206 14.36 -17.66 4.65
CA GLY A 206 13.42 -17.90 3.55
C GLY A 206 12.42 -19.04 3.79
N PRO A 207 11.49 -19.22 2.83
CA PRO A 207 11.19 -18.30 1.72
C PRO A 207 10.57 -16.98 2.20
N HIS A 208 10.46 -16.01 1.29
CA HIS A 208 9.78 -14.71 1.48
C HIS A 208 10.38 -13.84 2.58
N VAL A 209 11.71 -13.86 2.73
CA VAL A 209 12.41 -13.03 3.71
C VAL A 209 13.10 -11.86 3.02
N SER A 210 12.86 -10.66 3.54
CA SER A 210 13.54 -9.43 3.14
C SER A 210 14.39 -8.91 4.30
N ILE A 211 15.70 -8.78 4.08
CA ILE A 211 16.67 -8.26 5.05
C ILE A 211 17.23 -6.94 4.53
N GLY A 212 17.01 -5.87 5.29
CA GLY A 212 17.49 -4.53 4.99
C GLY A 212 19.02 -4.43 4.99
N ALA A 213 19.52 -3.33 4.42
CA ALA A 213 20.94 -3.04 4.34
C ALA A 213 21.60 -3.03 5.74
N ARG A 214 22.85 -3.49 5.82
CA ARG A 214 23.70 -3.50 7.03
C ARG A 214 23.14 -4.28 8.24
N SER A 215 22.03 -4.99 8.08
CA SER A 215 21.45 -5.82 9.15
C SER A 215 22.26 -7.11 9.36
N THR A 216 22.25 -7.64 10.58
CA THR A 216 22.92 -8.89 10.94
C THR A 216 21.92 -9.91 11.48
N VAL A 217 21.95 -11.12 10.93
CA VAL A 217 21.16 -12.27 11.38
C VAL A 217 22.14 -13.39 11.76
N THR A 218 22.15 -13.78 13.03
CA THR A 218 23.11 -14.76 13.57
C THR A 218 22.40 -15.87 14.35
N ASP A 219 22.79 -17.12 14.13
CA ASP A 219 22.23 -18.30 14.81
C ASP A 219 20.67 -18.34 14.76
N SER A 220 20.08 -18.01 13.61
CA SER A 220 18.63 -17.74 13.49
C SER A 220 17.96 -18.46 12.31
N THR A 221 16.64 -18.63 12.38
CA THR A 221 15.79 -19.15 11.30
C THR A 221 14.62 -18.20 11.03
N LEU A 222 14.48 -17.70 9.80
CA LEU A 222 13.44 -16.73 9.42
C LEU A 222 12.65 -17.24 8.21
N THR A 223 11.32 -17.11 8.23
CA THR A 223 10.44 -17.40 7.09
C THR A 223 9.29 -16.39 7.05
N ASP A 224 8.88 -15.91 5.88
CA ASP A 224 7.82 -14.88 5.74
C ASP A 224 8.11 -13.67 6.67
N CYS A 225 9.27 -13.03 6.51
CA CYS A 225 9.71 -11.97 7.42
C CYS A 225 10.23 -10.74 6.69
N ILE A 226 9.97 -9.57 7.26
CA ILE A 226 10.56 -8.30 6.82
C ILE A 226 11.44 -7.78 7.96
N VAL A 227 12.73 -7.56 7.68
CA VAL A 227 13.69 -7.00 8.63
C VAL A 227 14.20 -5.68 8.08
N GLY A 228 14.00 -4.60 8.82
CA GLY A 228 14.46 -3.26 8.48
C GLY A 228 15.98 -3.13 8.41
N GLU A 229 16.45 -2.01 7.89
CA GLU A 229 17.88 -1.68 7.84
C GLU A 229 18.51 -1.59 9.23
N ASP A 230 19.83 -1.83 9.29
CA ASP A 230 20.66 -1.67 10.50
C ASP A 230 20.14 -2.44 11.73
N SER A 231 19.48 -3.59 11.51
CA SER A 231 18.88 -4.39 12.59
C SER A 231 19.74 -5.61 12.94
N HIS A 232 19.68 -6.04 14.20
CA HIS A 232 20.50 -7.12 14.73
C HIS A 232 19.62 -8.20 15.37
N LEU A 233 19.58 -9.37 14.75
CA LEU A 233 18.81 -10.53 15.20
C LEU A 233 19.79 -11.64 15.58
N THR A 234 19.69 -12.16 16.80
CA THR A 234 20.57 -13.23 17.30
C THR A 234 19.77 -14.29 18.04
N ARG A 235 19.99 -15.57 17.72
CA ARG A 235 19.28 -16.70 18.34
C ARG A 235 17.76 -16.66 18.15
N ILE A 236 17.29 -16.25 16.97
CA ILE A 236 15.88 -15.97 16.67
C ILE A 236 15.27 -17.06 15.77
N THR A 237 14.05 -17.50 16.06
CA THR A 237 13.22 -18.28 15.11
C THR A 237 11.92 -17.54 14.83
N LEU A 238 11.77 -16.87 13.68
CA LEU A 238 10.55 -16.09 13.39
C LEU A 238 9.83 -16.58 12.14
N ARG A 239 8.50 -16.49 12.22
CA ARG A 239 7.60 -16.61 11.08
C ARG A 239 6.61 -15.47 11.03
N ASN A 240 6.23 -15.04 9.83
CA ASN A 240 5.18 -14.04 9.61
C ASN A 240 5.37 -12.80 10.50
N SER A 241 6.52 -12.15 10.37
CA SER A 241 6.96 -11.11 11.31
C SER A 241 7.54 -9.88 10.62
N MET A 242 7.36 -8.72 11.24
CA MET A 242 7.92 -7.45 10.78
C MET A 242 8.80 -6.84 11.86
N ILE A 243 10.06 -6.62 11.53
CA ILE A 243 11.05 -6.03 12.42
C ILE A 243 11.46 -4.68 11.82
N GLY A 244 11.25 -3.61 12.58
CA GLY A 244 11.60 -2.24 12.21
C GLY A 244 13.11 -2.02 12.08
N ARG A 245 13.49 -0.81 11.69
CA ARG A 245 14.88 -0.38 11.50
C ARG A 245 15.58 -0.22 12.84
N HIS A 246 16.89 -0.44 12.88
CA HIS A 246 17.68 -0.31 14.11
C HIS A 246 17.19 -1.19 15.27
N ALA A 247 16.43 -2.24 14.98
CA ALA A 247 15.90 -3.12 16.00
C ALA A 247 16.96 -4.12 16.47
N VAL A 248 16.97 -4.42 17.78
CA VAL A 248 17.83 -5.44 18.37
C VAL A 248 16.95 -6.51 18.99
N LEU A 249 17.07 -7.74 18.49
CA LEU A 249 16.37 -8.90 19.04
C LEU A 249 17.38 -9.97 19.42
N ASP A 250 17.27 -10.44 20.64
CA ASP A 250 18.02 -11.57 21.15
C ASP A 250 17.10 -12.47 21.98
N GLY A 251 16.97 -13.77 21.66
CA GLY A 251 16.13 -14.72 22.39
C GLY A 251 15.07 -15.44 21.54
N GLN A 252 14.20 -16.23 22.17
CA GLN A 252 13.21 -17.05 21.46
C GLN A 252 11.82 -16.39 21.43
N PHE A 253 11.29 -16.16 20.22
CA PHE A 253 9.95 -15.59 20.00
C PHE A 253 9.24 -16.37 18.89
N VAL A 254 7.90 -16.43 18.87
CA VAL A 254 7.16 -17.18 17.85
C VAL A 254 6.74 -16.29 16.67
N SER A 255 6.23 -15.09 16.96
CA SER A 255 5.85 -14.08 15.97
C SER A 255 5.91 -12.70 16.62
N LEU A 256 6.41 -11.70 15.89
CA LEU A 256 6.58 -10.33 16.38
C LEU A 256 6.25 -9.29 15.31
N SER A 257 5.70 -8.17 15.74
CA SER A 257 5.71 -6.90 15.01
C SER A 257 6.39 -5.88 15.91
N LEU A 258 7.61 -5.49 15.54
CA LEU A 258 8.44 -4.62 16.34
C LEU A 258 8.77 -3.35 15.58
N GLY A 259 8.54 -2.19 16.21
CA GLY A 259 8.84 -0.89 15.61
C GLY A 259 10.34 -0.56 15.58
N ASP A 260 10.66 0.55 14.93
CA ASP A 260 12.02 1.05 14.81
C ASP A 260 12.65 1.33 16.19
N TYR A 261 13.99 1.22 16.27
CA TYR A 261 14.80 1.49 17.47
C TYR A 261 14.42 0.69 18.73
N SER A 262 13.67 -0.39 18.55
CA SER A 262 13.22 -1.21 19.65
C SER A 262 14.25 -2.29 20.00
N ARG A 263 14.32 -2.65 21.29
CA ARG A 263 15.18 -3.72 21.79
C ARG A 263 14.34 -4.71 22.59
N LEU A 264 14.38 -5.99 22.21
CA LEU A 264 13.87 -7.10 22.99
C LEU A 264 14.97 -8.11 23.24
N GLU A 265 15.16 -8.45 24.52
CA GLU A 265 16.09 -9.47 24.99
C GLU A 265 15.26 -10.48 25.80
N GLY A 266 15.18 -11.71 25.32
CA GLY A 266 14.55 -12.85 25.98
C GLY A 266 15.59 -13.83 26.49
N GLU A 267 15.18 -14.68 27.44
CA GLU A 267 15.99 -15.81 27.91
C GLU A 267 16.18 -16.89 26.84
#